data_AF-A0A4R5FDR8-F1
#
_entry.id   AF-A0A4R5FDR8-F1
#
_cell.length_a   1.000
_cell.length_b   1.000
_cell.length_c   1.000
_cell.angle_alpha   90.00
_cell.angle_beta   90.00
_cell.angle_gamma   90.00
#
_symmetry.space_group_name_H-M   'P 1'
#
loop_
_entity.id
_entity.type
_entity.pdbx_description
1 polymer ?
#
loop_
_entity_poly.entity_id
_entity_poly.type
_entity_poly.pdbx_seq_one_letter_code
_entity_poly.pdbx_strand_id
1 'polypeptide(L)'
;MEKLFDGNHQAEQIAKALPPTSEKLFTAKFLDKVRKPTGTLKKLLTALDSTCNWKPAVPVRLHHAEGDTDVAYDNALYCRRQLRSHGATQTLTNAGNVDHNQTVRKALPLVVASFAGNRA
;
A
#
# COMPACT_ATOMS: atom_id res chain seq x y z
N MET A 1 -16.54 17.97 -2.21
CA MET A 1 -15.70 16.76 -2.39
C MET A 1 -16.42 15.51 -1.86
N GLU A 2 -17.13 15.66 -0.75
CA GLU A 2 -17.93 14.69 -0.02
C GLU A 2 -18.93 13.94 -0.91
N LYS A 3 -19.54 14.61 -1.90
CA LYS A 3 -20.46 13.97 -2.85
C LYS A 3 -19.79 13.00 -3.84
N LEU A 4 -18.47 13.09 -4.03
CA LEU A 4 -17.73 12.20 -4.93
C LEU A 4 -17.41 10.86 -4.27
N PHE A 5 -17.28 10.83 -2.94
CA PHE A 5 -16.95 9.63 -2.17
C PHE A 5 -18.20 9.05 -1.51
N ASP A 6 -19.28 8.94 -2.29
CA ASP A 6 -20.61 8.51 -1.83
C ASP A 6 -20.88 7.01 -2.02
N GLY A 7 -19.92 6.28 -2.60
CA GLY A 7 -20.04 4.86 -2.94
C GLY A 7 -20.77 4.58 -4.26
N ASN A 8 -21.33 5.60 -4.93
CA ASN A 8 -22.03 5.47 -6.21
C ASN A 8 -21.18 5.94 -7.40
N HIS A 9 -20.14 6.73 -7.16
CA HIS A 9 -19.18 7.14 -8.19
C HIS A 9 -18.08 6.09 -8.38
N GLN A 10 -17.81 5.73 -9.63
CA GLN A 10 -16.67 4.90 -10.01
C GLN A 10 -15.36 5.69 -9.83
N ALA A 11 -14.26 4.96 -9.60
CA ALA A 11 -12.94 5.55 -9.40
C ALA A 11 -12.53 6.53 -10.52
N GLU A 12 -12.82 6.19 -11.78
CA GLU A 12 -12.53 7.07 -12.92
C GLU A 12 -13.32 8.39 -12.88
N GLN A 13 -14.59 8.33 -12.45
CA GLN A 13 -15.43 9.52 -12.32
C GLN A 13 -14.89 10.44 -11.21
N ILE A 14 -14.45 9.86 -10.10
CA ILE A 14 -13.82 10.59 -9.00
C ILE A 14 -12.50 11.22 -9.46
N ALA A 15 -11.63 10.44 -10.12
CA ALA A 15 -10.33 10.91 -10.59
C ALA A 15 -10.46 12.06 -11.61
N LYS A 16 -11.44 12.00 -12.50
CA LYS A 16 -11.75 13.07 -13.47
C LYS A 16 -12.28 14.36 -12.80
N ALA A 17 -13.00 14.22 -11.70
CA ALA A 17 -13.61 15.35 -11.00
C ALA A 17 -12.63 16.07 -10.05
N LEU A 18 -11.55 15.40 -9.62
CA LEU A 18 -10.56 15.97 -8.71
C LEU A 18 -9.40 16.63 -9.46
N PRO A 19 -8.72 17.61 -8.82
CA PRO A 19 -7.48 18.15 -9.35
C PRO A 19 -6.41 17.05 -9.51
N PRO A 20 -5.51 17.15 -10.50
CA PRO A 20 -4.52 16.11 -10.80
C PRO A 20 -3.42 15.96 -9.75
N THR A 21 -3.29 16.89 -8.80
CA THR A 21 -2.27 16.83 -7.74
C THR A 21 -2.85 17.25 -6.40
N SER A 22 -2.30 16.69 -5.33
CA SER A 22 -2.71 17.00 -3.95
C SER A 22 -2.47 18.48 -3.58
N GLU A 23 -1.46 19.12 -4.17
CA GLU A 23 -1.16 20.55 -3.99
C GLU A 23 -2.31 21.46 -4.43
N LYS A 24 -3.07 21.05 -5.44
CA LYS A 24 -4.24 21.81 -5.93
C LYS A 24 -5.50 21.52 -5.13
N LEU A 25 -5.51 20.43 -4.36
CA LEU A 25 -6.66 19.99 -3.58
C LEU A 25 -6.63 20.49 -2.13
N PHE A 26 -5.44 20.54 -1.54
CA PHE A 26 -5.25 20.88 -0.13
C PHE A 26 -4.54 22.21 0.07
N THR A 27 -4.76 22.82 1.24
CA THR A 27 -3.98 23.99 1.65
C THR A 27 -2.52 23.61 1.91
N ALA A 28 -1.59 24.53 1.64
CA ALA A 28 -0.17 24.33 1.97
C ALA A 28 0.03 23.98 3.45
N LYS A 29 -0.68 24.67 4.36
CA LYS A 29 -0.66 24.40 5.81
C LYS A 29 -1.05 22.96 6.14
N PHE A 30 -2.05 22.41 5.47
CA PHE A 30 -2.44 21.02 5.67
C PHE A 30 -1.36 20.06 5.18
N LEU A 31 -0.82 20.30 3.97
CA LEU A 31 0.25 19.48 3.39
C LEU A 31 1.50 19.44 4.26
N ASP A 32 1.92 20.58 4.82
CA ASP A 32 3.06 20.65 5.73
C ASP A 32 2.81 19.87 7.02
N LYS A 33 1.58 19.93 7.54
CA LYS A 33 1.18 19.19 8.74
C LYS A 33 1.21 17.67 8.52
N VAL A 34 0.75 17.17 7.37
CA VAL A 34 0.74 15.71 7.09
C VAL A 34 2.12 15.17 6.70
N ARG A 35 2.98 15.98 6.08
CA ARG A 35 4.37 15.61 5.77
C ARG A 35 5.24 15.49 7.02
N LYS A 36 4.94 16.28 8.06
CA LYS A 36 5.66 16.26 9.34
C LYS A 36 4.66 16.17 10.50
N PRO A 37 3.95 15.03 10.66
CA PRO A 37 2.91 14.92 11.65
C PRO A 37 3.50 14.96 13.06
N THR A 38 2.83 15.68 13.96
CA THR A 38 3.19 15.81 15.38
C THR A 38 1.98 15.56 16.28
N GLY A 39 2.22 15.41 17.58
CA GLY A 39 1.17 15.25 18.60
C GLY A 39 0.17 14.12 18.28
N THR A 40 -1.12 14.41 18.43
CA THR A 40 -2.20 13.45 18.20
C THR A 40 -2.22 12.90 16.78
N LEU A 41 -1.95 13.73 15.76
CA LEU A 41 -1.95 13.26 14.37
C LEU A 41 -0.87 12.20 14.15
N LYS A 42 0.35 12.45 14.64
CA LYS A 42 1.44 11.45 14.57
C LYS A 42 1.04 10.16 15.27
N LYS A 43 0.51 10.27 16.50
CA LYS A 43 0.07 9.11 17.28
C LYS A 43 -0.93 8.24 16.50
N LEU A 44 -1.94 8.87 15.89
CA LEU A 44 -2.96 8.17 15.12
C LEU A 44 -2.40 7.56 13.83
N LEU A 45 -1.58 8.29 13.07
CA LEU A 45 -0.96 7.77 11.85
C LEU A 45 0.00 6.61 12.15
N THR A 46 0.80 6.69 13.21
CA THR A 46 1.70 5.60 13.62
C THR A 46 0.93 4.34 14.00
N ALA A 47 -0.25 4.46 14.60
CA ALA A 47 -1.10 3.30 14.90
C ALA A 47 -1.64 2.61 13.64
N LEU A 48 -1.72 3.32 12.51
CA LEU A 48 -2.11 2.75 11.22
C LEU A 48 -0.94 2.08 10.47
N ASP A 49 0.29 2.29 10.94
CA ASP A 49 1.53 1.76 10.32
C ASP A 49 2.02 0.47 11.01
N SER A 50 1.11 -0.32 11.60
CA SER A 50 1.42 -1.54 12.36
C SER A 50 0.87 -2.81 11.72
N THR A 51 0.44 -2.78 10.46
CA THR A 51 -0.23 -3.90 9.76
C THR A 51 0.55 -5.22 9.81
N CYS A 52 1.88 -5.15 9.75
CA CYS A 52 2.75 -6.33 9.76
C CYS A 52 3.49 -6.55 11.09
N ASN A 53 3.12 -5.82 12.14
CA ASN A 53 3.79 -5.83 13.44
C ASN A 53 3.30 -6.99 14.34
N TRP A 54 3.38 -8.22 13.83
CA TRP A 54 2.99 -9.44 14.53
C TRP A 54 3.64 -10.66 13.88
N LYS A 55 3.46 -11.85 14.50
CA LYS A 55 3.91 -13.14 13.93
C LYS A 55 2.74 -13.95 13.36
N PRO A 56 2.56 -13.98 12.03
CA PRO A 56 1.64 -14.91 11.38
C PRO A 56 2.00 -16.38 11.63
N ALA A 57 0.98 -17.22 11.80
CA ALA A 57 1.13 -18.67 11.92
C ALA A 57 1.36 -19.37 10.56
N VAL A 58 1.22 -18.64 9.45
CA VAL A 58 1.39 -19.13 8.08
C VAL A 58 2.44 -18.30 7.34
N PRO A 59 3.10 -18.84 6.30
CA PRO A 59 4.01 -18.07 5.48
C PRO A 59 3.32 -16.87 4.81
N VAL A 60 3.97 -15.70 4.83
CA VAL A 60 3.50 -14.47 4.16
C VAL A 60 4.25 -14.24 2.87
N ARG A 61 3.54 -13.92 1.78
CA ARG A 61 4.14 -13.56 0.49
C ARG A 61 3.78 -12.12 0.16
N LEU A 62 4.79 -11.26 0.13
CA LEU A 62 4.67 -9.86 -0.25
C LEU A 62 5.02 -9.71 -1.72
N HIS A 63 4.25 -8.92 -2.45
CA HIS A 63 4.48 -8.60 -3.87
C HIS A 63 4.56 -7.09 -4.03
N HIS A 64 5.49 -6.62 -4.86
CA HIS A 64 5.65 -5.19 -5.19
C HIS A 64 6.10 -5.04 -6.64
N ALA A 65 6.10 -3.82 -7.17
CA ALA A 65 6.82 -3.45 -8.39
C ALA A 65 7.64 -2.19 -8.13
N GLU A 66 8.69 -2.00 -8.94
CA GLU A 66 9.50 -0.77 -8.91
C GLU A 66 8.81 0.41 -9.60
N GLY A 67 7.91 0.11 -10.55
CA GLY A 67 7.14 1.11 -11.30
C GLY A 67 5.83 1.51 -10.63
N ASP A 68 5.52 0.98 -9.44
CA ASP A 68 4.33 1.36 -8.69
C ASP A 68 4.53 2.73 -8.04
N THR A 69 3.86 3.73 -8.60
CA THR A 69 3.87 5.11 -8.09
C THR A 69 2.72 5.41 -7.13
N ASP A 70 1.75 4.49 -7.02
CA ASP A 70 0.55 4.66 -6.20
C ASP A 70 0.82 4.16 -4.78
N VAL A 71 1.58 3.06 -4.65
CA VAL A 71 2.02 2.49 -3.38
C VAL A 71 3.52 2.27 -3.40
N ALA A 72 4.24 3.09 -2.62
CA ALA A 72 5.70 3.01 -2.55
C ALA A 72 6.19 1.62 -2.11
N TYR A 73 7.22 1.12 -2.80
CA TYR A 73 7.92 -0.13 -2.45
C TYR A 73 8.39 -0.17 -0.99
N ASP A 74 8.71 0.99 -0.41
CA ASP A 74 9.10 1.12 1.00
C ASP A 74 8.09 0.53 1.98
N ASN A 75 6.79 0.52 1.64
CA ASN A 75 5.76 -0.15 2.45
C ASN A 75 6.02 -1.66 2.55
N ALA A 76 6.33 -2.32 1.43
CA ALA A 76 6.63 -3.75 1.41
C ALA A 76 7.96 -4.06 2.11
N LEU A 77 8.97 -3.18 1.97
CA LEU A 77 10.23 -3.30 2.72
C LEU A 77 10.02 -3.16 4.22
N TYR A 78 9.19 -2.21 4.65
CA TYR A 78 8.87 -1.98 6.05
C TYR A 78 8.08 -3.15 6.65
N CYS A 79 7.04 -3.62 5.96
CA CYS A 79 6.30 -4.81 6.35
C CYS A 79 7.21 -6.04 6.47
N ARG A 80 8.11 -6.26 5.50
CA ARG A 80 9.11 -7.34 5.56
C ARG A 80 10.00 -7.23 6.79
N ARG A 81 10.44 -6.03 7.17
CA ARG A 81 11.26 -5.82 8.38
C ARG A 81 10.48 -6.21 9.64
N GLN A 82 9.23 -5.79 9.77
CA GLN A 82 8.38 -6.14 10.92
C GLN A 82 8.14 -7.65 11.01
N LEU A 83 7.77 -8.30 9.91
CA LEU A 83 7.58 -9.76 9.89
C LEU A 83 8.86 -10.50 10.30
N ARG A 84 10.03 -10.05 9.82
CA ARG A 84 11.33 -10.62 10.19
C ARG A 84 11.64 -10.44 11.67
N SER A 85 11.38 -9.26 12.25
CA SER A 85 11.62 -9.04 13.69
C SER A 85 10.74 -9.91 14.59
N HIS A 86 9.58 -10.35 14.09
CA HIS A 86 8.68 -11.29 14.78
C HIS A 86 8.97 -12.76 14.48
N GLY A 87 10.03 -13.07 13.72
CA GLY A 87 10.39 -14.44 13.35
C GLY A 87 9.37 -15.12 12.44
N ALA A 88 8.64 -14.35 11.62
CA ALA A 88 7.69 -14.87 10.64
C ALA A 88 8.39 -15.34 9.36
N THR A 89 7.89 -16.43 8.78
CA THR A 89 8.30 -16.89 7.44
C THR A 89 7.71 -15.93 6.41
N GLN A 90 8.55 -15.25 5.63
CA GLN A 90 8.09 -14.33 4.59
C GLN A 90 8.95 -14.36 3.33
N THR A 91 8.34 -14.00 2.20
CA THR A 91 9.02 -13.69 0.93
C THR A 91 8.60 -12.33 0.41
N LEU A 92 9.47 -11.70 -0.39
CA LEU A 92 9.18 -10.45 -1.09
C LEU A 92 9.55 -10.62 -2.57
N THR A 93 8.56 -10.52 -3.45
CA THR A 93 8.70 -10.75 -4.88
C THR A 93 8.49 -9.46 -5.67
N ASN A 94 9.44 -9.14 -6.54
CA ASN A 94 9.36 -8.01 -7.46
C ASN A 94 8.65 -8.42 -8.76
N ALA A 95 7.59 -7.70 -9.14
CA ALA A 95 6.85 -7.87 -10.39
C ALA A 95 7.48 -7.11 -11.59
N GLY A 96 8.62 -6.46 -11.34
CA GLY A 96 9.41 -5.70 -12.30
C GLY A 96 9.05 -4.22 -12.32
N ASN A 97 9.43 -3.55 -13.40
CA ASN A 97 9.09 -2.14 -13.63
C ASN A 97 7.71 -2.04 -14.30
N VAL A 98 6.65 -2.15 -13.50
CA VAL A 98 5.25 -2.07 -13.94
C VAL A 98 4.44 -1.20 -12.98
N ASP A 99 3.33 -0.64 -13.48
CA ASP A 99 2.44 0.18 -12.66
C ASP A 99 1.69 -0.60 -11.57
N HIS A 100 0.93 0.14 -10.76
CA HIS A 100 0.14 -0.40 -9.65
C HIS A 100 -0.81 -1.54 -10.07
N ASN A 101 -1.60 -1.33 -11.13
CA ASN A 101 -2.59 -2.31 -11.57
C ASN A 101 -1.94 -3.55 -12.18
N GLN A 102 -0.87 -3.37 -12.93
CA GLN A 102 -0.12 -4.45 -13.56
C GLN A 102 0.66 -5.27 -12.51
N THR A 103 1.05 -4.67 -11.40
CA THR A 103 1.60 -5.38 -10.23
C THR A 103 0.63 -6.45 -9.74
N VAL A 104 -0.65 -6.09 -9.55
CA VAL A 104 -1.71 -7.03 -9.14
C VAL A 104 -1.88 -8.15 -10.17
N ARG A 105 -1.96 -7.79 -11.46
CA ARG A 105 -2.15 -8.77 -12.56
C ARG A 105 -1.01 -9.78 -12.64
N LYS A 106 0.24 -9.36 -12.37
CA LYS A 106 1.40 -10.26 -12.32
C LYS A 106 1.48 -11.08 -11.03
N ALA A 107 1.07 -10.51 -9.90
CA ALA A 107 1.13 -11.19 -8.62
C ALA A 107 0.06 -12.29 -8.48
N LEU A 108 -1.14 -12.06 -9.00
CA LEU A 108 -2.30 -12.93 -8.76
C LEU A 108 -2.07 -14.41 -9.14
N PRO A 109 -1.49 -14.76 -10.31
CA PRO A 109 -1.20 -16.17 -10.62
C PRO A 109 -0.22 -16.83 -9.64
N LEU A 110 0.76 -16.09 -9.13
CA LEU A 110 1.73 -16.57 -8.14
C LEU A 110 1.06 -16.82 -6.78
N VAL A 111 0.13 -15.93 -6.40
CA VAL A 111 -0.70 -16.11 -5.20
C VAL A 111 -1.53 -17.37 -5.33
N VAL A 112 -2.25 -17.55 -6.44
CA VAL A 112 -3.08 -18.75 -6.69
C VAL A 112 -2.24 -20.03 -6.65
N ALA A 113 -1.10 -20.06 -7.36
CA ALA A 113 -0.20 -21.22 -7.36
C ALA A 113 0.25 -21.59 -5.95
N SER A 114 0.56 -20.59 -5.12
CA SER A 114 1.01 -20.83 -3.75
C SER A 114 -0.02 -21.49 -2.85
N PHE A 115 -1.32 -21.19 -3.04
CA PHE A 115 -2.41 -21.83 -2.31
C PHE A 115 -2.79 -23.20 -2.88
N ALA A 116 -2.58 -23.42 -4.18
CA ALA A 116 -2.86 -24.69 -4.84
C ALA A 116 -1.85 -25.81 -4.51
N GLY A 117 -0.84 -25.55 -3.66
CA GLY A 117 0.20 -26.53 -3.31
C GLY A 117 1.30 -26.68 -4.38
N ASN A 118 1.19 -25.96 -5.49
CA ASN A 118 2.26 -25.88 -6.48
C ASN A 118 3.30 -24.90 -5.94
N ARG A 119 4.44 -25.41 -5.47
CA ARG A 119 5.61 -24.58 -5.20
C ARG A 119 6.00 -23.89 -6.52
N ALA A 120 5.69 -22.59 -6.61
CA ALA A 120 6.39 -21.69 -7.51
C ALA A 120 7.81 -21.47 -6.99
#